data_AF-A0A0G0TPU5-F1
#
_entry.id   AF-A0A0G0TPU5-F1
#
_cell.length_a   1.000
_cell.length_b   1.000
_cell.length_c   1.000
_cell.angle_alpha   90.00
_cell.angle_beta   90.00
_cell.angle_gamma   90.00
#
_symmetry.space_group_name_H-M   'P 1'
#
loop_
_entity.id
_entity.type
_entity.pdbx_description
1 polymer ?
#
loop_
_entity_poly.entity_id
_entity_poly.type
_entity_poly.pdbx_seq_one_letter_code
_entity_poly.pdbx_strand_id
1 'polypeptide(L)'
;FLFIMFILFLRLFDLTIVNGYQYRELSDSNRTREIIRHAPRGILYDRTGKPLVENTPLEEYRYRRTYLYPESTAHVIGYVNELTSSELASEFYSLRGYRMGDQIGRVGTEDVFEEQLRGRDGKELVEVDATGTILRTIGRNPELSGESVMLSLDANLSQAVERAFPKDKKGAVIVSKPLTGEILAMYSSPSFSPNVFTGGMNEEQYKTLTNDPDLPLLNRTIGGVYPPGSTFKLVTALAALEENVITSSTTVEDTGVITIGQFTFPNWYFKQYGKTEGMVDITRALQRSNDIFFYNDRFQTPQDLEARSNEWYLGDTYHVSIGQGYLLTTPLQVNAWTNVIANGGTVCRPTIKKIESGKQKKDMCRDLHIKKETIELITIGMKKACESGGTGWPLFGFRIPVACKTGTAEFGDPQNKTHAWFTAFAPLVDPEISVTVLVEGAGEGSDVAAPVAKKIFEEWFSR
;
A
#
# COMPACT_ATOMS: atom_id res chain seq x y z
N PHE A 1 32.10 50.75 63.52
CA PHE A 1 31.33 49.55 63.92
C PHE A 1 29.84 49.72 63.65
N LEU A 2 29.15 50.67 64.31
CA LEU A 2 27.69 50.91 64.14
C LEU A 2 27.27 51.21 62.68
N PHE A 3 28.05 52.01 61.96
CA PHE A 3 27.78 52.32 60.55
C PHE A 3 27.83 51.09 59.63
N ILE A 4 28.79 50.18 59.87
CA ILE A 4 28.91 48.92 59.11
C ILE A 4 27.73 47.98 59.43
N MET A 5 27.33 47.91 60.70
CA MET A 5 26.16 47.13 61.11
C MET A 5 24.87 47.66 60.48
N PHE A 6 24.74 48.98 60.33
CA PHE A 6 23.60 49.60 59.65
C PHE A 6 23.55 49.25 58.15
N ILE A 7 24.69 49.29 57.45
CA ILE A 7 24.77 48.87 56.04
C ILE A 7 24.41 47.39 55.88
N LEU A 8 24.91 46.51 56.77
CA LEU A 8 24.57 45.09 56.75
C LEU A 8 23.09 44.85 57.05
N PHE A 9 22.49 45.61 57.96
CA PHE A 9 21.06 45.57 58.25
C PHE A 9 20.24 46.01 57.03
N LEU A 10 20.60 47.11 56.38
CA LEU A 10 19.94 47.57 55.16
C LEU A 10 20.05 46.52 54.05
N ARG A 11 21.20 45.86 53.91
CA ARG A 11 21.38 44.80 52.93
C ARG A 11 20.57 43.54 53.26
N LEU A 12 20.48 43.16 54.54
CA LEU A 12 19.65 42.05 54.97
C LEU A 12 18.16 42.35 54.75
N PHE A 13 17.71 43.58 55.06
CA PHE A 13 16.35 44.05 54.81
C PHE A 13 16.04 44.05 53.30
N ASP A 14 16.96 44.51 52.47
CA ASP A 14 16.85 44.45 51.01
C ASP A 14 16.74 43.01 50.49
N LEU A 15 17.54 42.07 51.01
CA LEU A 15 17.50 40.66 50.60
C LEU A 15 16.27 39.90 51.11
N THR A 16 15.78 40.20 52.32
CA THR A 16 14.73 39.41 52.98
C THR A 16 13.34 40.01 52.87
N ILE A 17 13.22 41.35 52.79
CA ILE A 17 11.94 42.05 52.75
C ILE A 17 11.68 42.64 51.35
N VAL A 18 12.64 43.38 50.78
CA VAL A 18 12.44 44.05 49.47
C VAL A 18 12.44 43.02 48.32
N ASN A 19 13.47 42.18 48.26
CA ASN A 19 13.64 41.15 47.21
C ASN A 19 13.29 39.74 47.71
N GLY A 20 12.88 39.58 48.98
CA GLY A 20 12.66 38.26 49.58
C GLY A 20 11.56 37.44 48.90
N TYR A 21 10.50 38.11 48.42
CA TYR A 21 9.46 37.43 47.63
C TYR A 21 10.02 36.87 46.32
N GLN A 22 10.81 37.66 45.58
CA GLN A 22 11.45 37.22 44.33
C GLN A 22 12.43 36.06 44.57
N TYR A 23 13.26 36.13 45.62
CA TYR A 23 14.19 35.04 45.94
C TYR A 23 13.47 33.78 46.42
N ARG A 24 12.33 33.92 47.10
CA ARG A 24 11.50 32.77 47.47
C ARG A 24 10.85 32.13 46.26
N GLU A 25 10.32 32.92 45.34
CA GLU A 25 9.75 32.44 44.08
C GLU A 25 10.81 31.77 43.19
N LEU A 26 12.02 32.34 43.10
CA LEU A 26 13.17 31.71 42.44
C LEU A 26 13.58 30.41 43.14
N SER A 27 13.60 30.37 44.48
CA SER A 27 13.90 29.16 45.23
C SER A 27 12.83 28.09 45.06
N ASP A 28 11.56 28.46 45.04
CA ASP A 28 10.45 27.52 44.86
C ASP A 28 10.42 27.01 43.40
N SER A 29 10.66 27.90 42.42
CA SER A 29 10.81 27.52 41.01
C SER A 29 12.04 26.64 40.76
N ASN A 30 13.12 26.81 41.52
CA ASN A 30 14.29 25.93 41.44
C ASN A 30 14.06 24.58 42.13
N ARG A 31 13.14 24.52 43.10
CA ARG A 31 12.78 23.29 43.82
C ARG A 31 11.72 22.47 43.11
N THR A 32 10.91 23.04 42.22
CA THR A 32 9.89 22.30 41.48
C THR A 32 10.30 22.05 40.04
N ARG A 33 10.23 20.80 39.59
CA ARG A 33 10.52 20.40 38.20
C ARG A 33 9.31 19.68 37.60
N GLU A 34 8.92 20.07 36.39
CA GLU A 34 7.96 19.32 35.59
C GLU A 34 8.69 18.22 34.83
N ILE A 35 8.24 16.98 34.99
CA ILE A 35 8.68 15.82 34.22
C ILE A 35 7.54 15.42 33.29
N ILE A 36 7.84 15.35 32.00
CA ILE A 36 6.91 14.83 31.00
C ILE A 36 6.89 13.32 31.10
N ARG A 37 5.69 12.74 31.15
CA ARG A 37 5.51 11.29 31.03
C ARG A 37 4.92 11.00 29.67
N HIS A 38 5.76 10.53 28.74
CA HIS A 38 5.29 10.26 27.40
C HIS A 38 4.25 9.13 27.40
N ALA A 39 3.19 9.30 26.62
CA ALA A 39 2.19 8.27 26.46
C ALA A 39 2.70 7.13 25.58
N PRO A 40 2.45 5.86 25.94
CA PRO A 40 2.68 4.77 25.02
C PRO A 40 1.70 4.87 23.84
N ARG A 41 2.25 4.82 22.64
CA ARG A 41 1.51 4.89 21.37
C ARG A 41 0.58 3.68 21.22
N GLY A 42 -0.60 3.84 20.63
CA GLY A 42 -1.55 2.75 20.37
C GLY A 42 -0.93 1.60 19.57
N ILE A 43 -1.41 0.37 19.78
CA ILE A 43 -0.88 -0.82 19.11
C ILE A 43 -1.65 -1.09 17.81
N LEU A 44 -0.92 -1.41 16.74
CA LEU A 44 -1.50 -1.92 15.49
C LEU A 44 -1.61 -3.43 15.59
N TYR A 45 -2.82 -3.95 15.45
CA TYR A 45 -3.11 -5.38 15.45
C TYR A 45 -3.53 -5.84 14.06
N ASP A 46 -3.17 -7.07 13.71
CA ASP A 46 -3.66 -7.74 12.51
C ASP A 46 -5.13 -8.17 12.69
N ARG A 47 -5.74 -8.71 11.62
CA ARG A 47 -7.15 -9.10 11.62
C ARG A 47 -7.50 -10.21 12.63
N THR A 48 -6.50 -10.94 13.10
CA THR A 48 -6.62 -12.05 14.08
C THR A 48 -6.32 -11.60 15.52
N GLY A 49 -5.90 -10.34 15.71
CA GLY A 49 -5.53 -9.79 17.01
C GLY A 49 -4.05 -9.95 17.37
N LYS A 50 -3.19 -10.36 16.42
CA LYS A 50 -1.74 -10.40 16.64
C LYS A 50 -1.17 -8.98 16.56
N PRO A 51 -0.28 -8.57 17.48
CA PRO A 51 0.39 -7.28 17.35
C PRO A 51 1.29 -7.28 16.10
N LEU A 52 1.28 -6.18 15.36
CA LEU A 52 2.21 -5.89 14.27
C LEU A 52 3.36 -4.97 14.73
N VAL A 53 3.10 -4.24 15.81
CA VAL A 53 4.01 -3.29 16.44
C VAL A 53 3.92 -3.41 17.96
N GLU A 54 5.00 -3.05 18.65
CA GLU A 54 5.09 -3.00 20.10
C GLU A 54 5.82 -1.74 20.55
N ASN A 55 5.67 -1.38 21.83
CA ASN A 55 6.39 -0.29 22.46
C ASN A 55 7.30 -0.84 23.55
N THR A 56 8.62 -0.75 23.34
CA THR A 56 9.61 -1.12 24.35
C THR A 56 9.91 0.09 25.24
N PRO A 57 9.70 0.02 26.57
CA PRO A 57 10.03 1.12 27.47
C PRO A 57 11.53 1.47 27.44
N LEU A 58 11.84 2.75 27.49
CA LEU A 58 13.19 3.33 27.64
C LEU A 58 13.26 4.16 28.92
N GLU A 59 14.43 4.74 29.19
CA GLU A 59 14.60 5.72 30.27
C GLU A 59 13.73 6.98 30.05
N GLU A 60 13.54 7.76 31.13
CA GLU A 60 12.77 9.02 31.10
C GLU A 60 11.34 8.87 30.56
N TYR A 61 10.71 7.72 30.80
CA TYR A 61 9.32 7.43 30.36
C TYR A 61 9.13 7.47 28.84
N ARG A 62 10.21 7.29 28.06
CA ARG A 62 10.14 7.17 26.60
C ARG A 62 9.86 5.73 26.19
N TYR A 63 9.45 5.56 24.93
CA TYR A 63 9.21 4.25 24.35
C TYR A 63 9.87 4.16 22.97
N ARG A 64 10.45 3.00 22.67
CA ARG A 64 10.90 2.64 21.32
C ARG A 64 9.81 1.85 20.63
N ARG A 65 9.35 2.33 19.47
CA ARG A 65 8.47 1.57 18.59
C ARG A 65 9.25 0.41 17.96
N THR A 66 8.69 -0.80 17.99
CA THR A 66 9.29 -2.00 17.39
C THR A 66 8.30 -2.65 16.45
N TYR A 67 8.73 -2.96 15.23
CA TYR A 67 7.92 -3.59 14.18
C TYR A 67 8.25 -5.08 14.13
N LEU A 68 7.23 -5.93 14.34
CA LEU A 68 7.39 -7.38 14.51
C LEU A 68 7.51 -8.14 13.18
N TYR A 69 7.02 -7.53 12.09
CA TYR A 69 7.05 -8.08 10.74
C TYR A 69 7.71 -7.08 9.77
N PRO A 70 8.99 -6.73 10.04
CA PRO A 70 9.59 -5.50 9.51
C PRO A 70 9.59 -5.45 7.98
N GLU A 71 9.99 -6.51 7.28
CA GLU A 71 10.08 -6.49 5.82
C GLU A 71 8.74 -6.79 5.13
N SER A 72 7.96 -7.74 5.67
CA SER A 72 6.68 -8.17 5.09
C SER A 72 5.57 -7.11 5.14
N THR A 73 5.68 -6.17 6.08
CA THR A 73 4.66 -5.15 6.33
C THR A 73 5.19 -3.71 6.25
N ALA A 74 6.45 -3.52 5.86
CA ALA A 74 7.17 -2.24 5.91
C ALA A 74 6.38 -1.07 5.32
N HIS A 75 5.95 -1.19 4.06
CA HIS A 75 5.34 -0.08 3.34
C HIS A 75 3.88 0.16 3.69
N VAL A 76 3.19 -0.84 4.23
CA VAL A 76 1.79 -0.71 4.65
C VAL A 76 1.69 -0.18 6.08
N ILE A 77 2.53 -0.66 6.99
CA ILE A 77 2.59 -0.17 8.36
C ILE A 77 3.31 1.18 8.41
N GLY A 78 4.43 1.30 7.70
CA GLY A 78 5.29 2.45 7.72
C GLY A 78 6.22 2.48 8.91
N TYR A 79 6.70 3.66 9.25
CA TYR A 79 7.60 3.89 10.37
C TYR A 79 7.32 5.21 11.07
N VAL A 80 7.79 5.32 12.30
CA VAL A 80 7.86 6.57 13.06
C VAL A 80 9.27 7.12 13.03
N ASN A 81 9.42 8.44 13.06
CA ASN A 81 10.70 9.10 13.23
C ASN A 81 10.52 10.38 14.06
N GLU A 82 11.59 10.84 14.70
CA GLU A 82 11.59 12.07 15.48
C GLU A 82 11.27 13.28 14.59
N LEU A 83 10.55 14.25 15.13
CA LEU A 83 10.34 15.55 14.51
C LEU A 83 11.65 16.35 14.49
N THR A 84 11.96 16.94 13.35
CA THR A 84 13.09 17.87 13.24
C THR A 84 12.76 19.23 13.86
N SER A 85 13.79 20.00 14.26
CA SER A 85 13.59 21.35 14.82
C SER A 85 12.85 22.29 13.85
N SER A 86 13.11 22.15 12.55
CA SER A 86 12.42 22.95 11.51
C SER A 86 10.96 22.56 11.34
N GLU A 87 10.62 21.27 11.46
CA GLU A 87 9.22 20.82 11.42
C GLU A 87 8.47 21.32 12.65
N LEU A 88 9.05 21.18 13.84
CA LEU A 88 8.42 21.64 15.08
C LEU A 88 8.14 23.14 15.09
N ALA A 89 8.97 23.94 14.40
CA ALA A 89 8.76 25.37 14.23
C ALA A 89 7.50 25.72 13.41
N SER A 90 6.92 24.77 12.67
CA SER A 90 5.65 24.98 11.98
C SER A 90 4.47 25.07 12.96
N GLU A 91 3.50 25.92 12.63
CA GLU A 91 2.25 26.03 13.39
C GLU A 91 1.50 24.70 13.45
N PHE A 92 1.63 23.86 12.41
CA PHE A 92 0.96 22.56 12.34
C PHE A 92 1.30 21.65 13.53
N TYR A 93 2.57 21.53 13.90
CA TYR A 93 3.01 20.65 14.99
C TYR A 93 2.94 21.34 16.35
N SER A 94 3.35 22.61 16.43
CA SER A 94 3.34 23.37 17.68
C SER A 94 1.92 23.54 18.25
N LEU A 95 0.91 23.85 17.42
CA LEU A 95 -0.48 23.97 17.86
C LEU A 95 -1.10 22.63 18.28
N ARG A 96 -0.57 21.51 17.80
CA ARG A 96 -0.99 20.16 18.17
C ARG A 96 -0.28 19.61 19.41
N GLY A 97 0.59 20.41 20.04
CA GLY A 97 1.25 20.09 21.29
C GLY A 97 2.45 19.16 21.17
N TYR A 98 2.99 18.96 19.97
CA TYR A 98 4.24 18.23 19.77
C TYR A 98 5.43 18.99 20.38
N ARG A 99 6.47 18.26 20.74
CA ARG A 99 7.68 18.75 21.41
C ARG A 99 8.93 18.17 20.75
N MET A 100 10.08 18.78 21.07
CA MET A 100 11.37 18.22 20.68
C MET A 100 11.52 16.81 21.28
N GLY A 101 11.96 15.85 20.48
CA GLY A 101 12.04 14.45 20.89
C GLY A 101 10.79 13.62 20.66
N ASP A 102 9.67 14.21 20.21
CA ASP A 102 8.47 13.46 19.88
C ASP A 102 8.63 12.75 18.53
N GLN A 103 8.06 11.55 18.42
CA GLN A 103 8.05 10.75 17.20
C GLN A 103 6.68 10.83 16.53
N ILE A 104 6.68 10.92 15.20
CA ILE A 104 5.49 10.95 14.35
C ILE A 104 5.54 9.83 13.32
N GLY A 105 4.39 9.24 13.00
CA GLY A 105 4.23 8.36 11.85
C GLY A 105 4.54 9.09 10.55
N ARG A 106 5.53 8.61 9.79
CA ARG A 106 6.01 9.29 8.58
C ARG A 106 5.28 8.85 7.32
N VAL A 107 4.88 7.58 7.27
CA VAL A 107 4.22 6.96 6.12
C VAL A 107 3.30 5.83 6.58
N GLY A 108 2.48 5.33 5.67
CA GLY A 108 1.68 4.12 5.88
C GLY A 108 0.65 4.28 7.00
N THR A 109 0.36 3.18 7.68
CA THR A 109 -0.61 3.12 8.78
C THR A 109 -0.23 4.01 9.96
N GLU A 110 1.07 4.10 10.28
CA GLU A 110 1.56 4.97 11.35
C GLU A 110 1.19 6.45 11.13
N ASP A 111 1.30 6.94 9.89
CA ASP A 111 0.90 8.31 9.51
C ASP A 111 -0.63 8.45 9.44
N VAL A 112 -1.31 7.55 8.73
CA VAL A 112 -2.77 7.60 8.54
C VAL A 112 -3.54 7.60 9.86
N PHE A 113 -3.04 6.90 10.89
CA PHE A 113 -3.67 6.82 12.20
C PHE A 113 -2.91 7.61 13.29
N GLU A 114 -2.01 8.52 12.93
CA GLU A 114 -1.19 9.30 13.88
C GLU A 114 -1.99 9.87 15.05
N GLU A 115 -3.11 10.53 14.76
CA GLU A 115 -3.95 11.17 15.79
C GLU A 115 -4.62 10.18 16.75
N GLN A 116 -4.96 8.97 16.27
CA GLN A 116 -5.50 7.90 17.12
C GLN A 116 -4.38 7.25 17.94
N LEU A 117 -3.23 7.03 17.30
CA LEU A 117 -2.12 6.28 17.87
C LEU A 117 -1.31 7.08 18.90
N ARG A 118 -1.12 8.39 18.76
CA ARG A 118 -0.14 9.13 19.58
C ARG A 118 -0.44 9.17 21.09
N GLY A 119 -1.71 9.05 21.49
CA GLY A 119 -2.10 9.19 22.90
C GLY A 119 -1.96 10.62 23.42
N ARG A 120 -1.95 10.79 24.74
CA ARG A 120 -1.78 12.09 25.40
C ARG A 120 -0.80 12.00 26.55
N ASP A 121 0.28 12.76 26.45
CA ASP A 121 1.32 12.82 27.47
C ASP A 121 0.77 13.28 28.83
N GLY A 122 1.28 12.64 29.87
CA GLY A 122 1.09 13.03 31.26
C GLY A 122 2.14 14.03 31.71
N LYS A 123 1.95 14.56 32.91
CA LYS A 123 2.88 15.45 33.59
C LYS A 123 3.01 15.07 35.05
N GLU A 124 4.23 15.08 35.55
CA GLU A 124 4.54 14.87 36.95
C GLU A 124 5.30 16.07 37.48
N LEU A 125 4.74 16.76 38.46
CA LEU A 125 5.39 17.86 39.15
C LEU A 125 6.13 17.28 40.36
N VAL A 126 7.45 17.38 40.37
CA VAL A 126 8.30 16.85 41.45
C VAL A 126 9.03 17.97 42.17
N GLU A 127 9.29 17.77 43.45
CA GLU A 127 10.22 18.57 44.23
C GLU A 127 11.61 17.96 44.16
N VAL A 128 12.64 18.76 43.85
CA VAL A 128 14.03 18.36 43.75
C VAL A 128 14.90 19.10 44.77
N ASP A 129 15.99 18.47 45.20
CA ASP A 129 17.02 19.13 45.99
C ASP A 129 18.00 19.97 45.15
N ALA A 130 18.99 20.59 45.79
CA ALA A 130 20.01 21.41 45.13
C ALA A 130 20.91 20.62 44.15
N THR A 131 20.91 19.29 44.21
CA THR A 131 21.65 18.41 43.29
C THR A 131 20.79 17.89 42.13
N GLY A 132 19.48 18.17 42.16
CA GLY A 132 18.51 17.70 41.17
C GLY A 132 17.90 16.33 41.50
N THR A 133 18.17 15.77 42.69
CA THR A 133 17.58 14.51 43.12
C THR A 133 16.11 14.73 43.47
N ILE A 134 15.24 13.84 42.97
CA ILE A 134 13.80 13.89 43.25
C ILE A 134 13.54 13.56 44.72
N LEU A 135 12.97 14.51 45.46
CA LEU A 135 12.58 14.35 46.86
C LEU A 135 11.18 13.77 46.99
N ARG A 136 10.20 14.30 46.25
CA ARG A 136 8.81 13.84 46.25
C ARG A 136 8.02 14.33 45.04
N THR A 137 6.92 13.65 44.72
CA THR A 137 5.94 14.10 43.73
C THR A 137 4.91 15.02 44.39
N ILE A 138 4.73 16.23 43.85
CA ILE A 138 3.78 17.25 44.30
C ILE A 138 2.40 17.01 43.67
N GLY A 139 2.38 16.64 42.39
CA GLY A 139 1.14 16.42 41.65
C GLY A 139 1.40 15.63 40.37
N ARG A 140 0.40 14.86 39.96
CA ARG A 140 0.48 14.04 38.74
C ARG A 140 -0.80 14.17 37.94
N ASN A 141 -0.62 14.45 36.65
CA ASN A 141 -1.63 14.21 35.63
C ASN A 141 -1.19 12.98 34.82
N PRO A 142 -1.90 11.85 34.88
CA PRO A 142 -1.46 10.63 34.22
C PRO A 142 -1.49 10.75 32.69
N GLU A 143 -0.57 10.04 32.07
CA GLU A 143 -0.54 9.82 30.62
C GLU A 143 -1.69 8.92 30.17
N LEU A 144 -2.23 9.17 28.98
CA LEU A 144 -3.24 8.34 28.33
C LEU A 144 -2.63 7.67 27.10
N SER A 145 -2.60 6.34 27.09
CA SER A 145 -2.14 5.58 25.94
C SER A 145 -2.98 5.90 24.70
N GLY A 146 -2.34 5.86 23.53
CA GLY A 146 -3.06 5.98 22.26
C GLY A 146 -4.01 4.80 22.02
N GLU A 147 -4.98 5.04 21.15
CA GLU A 147 -5.96 4.03 20.78
C GLU A 147 -5.34 3.00 19.82
N SER A 148 -5.50 1.73 20.15
CA SER A 148 -5.07 0.64 19.29
C SER A 148 -6.00 0.46 18.10
N VAL A 149 -5.45 0.07 16.95
CA VAL A 149 -6.20 -0.09 15.69
C VAL A 149 -6.11 -1.53 15.20
N MET A 150 -7.29 -2.12 14.91
CA MET A 150 -7.41 -3.41 14.25
C MET A 150 -7.35 -3.23 12.73
N LEU A 151 -6.31 -3.75 12.10
CA LEU A 151 -6.12 -3.74 10.66
C LEU A 151 -6.72 -4.98 10.00
N SER A 152 -6.99 -4.89 8.70
CA SER A 152 -7.43 -6.02 7.88
C SER A 152 -6.28 -6.96 7.48
N LEU A 153 -5.03 -6.53 7.70
CA LEU A 153 -3.83 -7.29 7.38
C LEU A 153 -3.81 -8.64 8.12
N ASP A 154 -3.22 -9.64 7.49
CA ASP A 154 -2.94 -10.95 8.07
C ASP A 154 -1.43 -11.11 8.15
N ALA A 155 -0.87 -11.18 9.37
CA ALA A 155 0.57 -11.16 9.56
C ALA A 155 1.25 -12.40 8.93
N ASN A 156 0.63 -13.58 9.12
CA ASN A 156 1.15 -14.84 8.58
C ASN A 156 1.12 -14.82 7.04
N LEU A 157 0.03 -14.33 6.44
CA LEU A 157 -0.09 -14.19 4.98
C LEU A 157 0.94 -13.19 4.44
N SER A 158 1.17 -12.09 5.14
CA SER A 158 2.16 -11.07 4.73
C SER A 158 3.58 -11.68 4.67
N GLN A 159 3.96 -12.49 5.66
CA GLN A 159 5.22 -13.25 5.61
C GLN A 159 5.24 -14.30 4.50
N ALA A 160 4.12 -14.97 4.22
CA ALA A 160 4.05 -15.92 3.12
C ALA A 160 4.22 -15.25 1.76
N VAL A 161 3.65 -14.05 1.58
CA VAL A 161 3.82 -13.21 0.38
C VAL A 161 5.30 -12.82 0.21
N GLU A 162 5.95 -12.33 1.27
CA GLU A 162 7.38 -12.00 1.27
C GLU A 162 8.23 -13.22 0.86
N ARG A 163 7.98 -14.39 1.46
CA ARG A 163 8.70 -15.64 1.13
C ARG A 163 8.43 -16.14 -0.28
N ALA A 164 7.24 -15.89 -0.82
CA ALA A 164 6.87 -16.32 -2.16
C ALA A 164 7.53 -15.46 -3.24
N PHE A 165 7.80 -14.18 -2.95
CA PHE A 165 8.35 -13.22 -3.90
C PHE A 165 9.87 -13.45 -4.16
N PRO A 166 10.35 -13.35 -5.41
CA PRO A 166 11.78 -13.52 -5.70
C PRO A 166 12.63 -12.38 -5.11
N LYS A 167 13.63 -12.74 -4.29
CA LYS A 167 14.46 -11.77 -3.53
C LYS A 167 15.31 -10.85 -4.40
N ASP A 168 15.70 -11.30 -5.59
CA ASP A 168 16.53 -10.56 -6.55
C ASP A 168 15.71 -9.67 -7.49
N LYS A 169 14.40 -9.53 -7.24
CA LYS A 169 13.48 -8.80 -8.12
C LYS A 169 12.81 -7.63 -7.42
N LYS A 170 12.44 -6.66 -8.25
CA LYS A 170 11.60 -5.52 -7.89
C LYS A 170 10.16 -5.81 -8.23
N GLY A 171 9.22 -5.27 -7.45
CA GLY A 171 7.80 -5.40 -7.77
C GLY A 171 6.90 -5.29 -6.56
N ALA A 172 5.70 -5.82 -6.70
CA ALA A 172 4.63 -5.65 -5.73
C ALA A 172 3.67 -6.83 -5.71
N VAL A 173 3.09 -7.08 -4.54
CA VAL A 173 2.00 -8.06 -4.36
C VAL A 173 0.90 -7.42 -3.53
N ILE A 174 -0.35 -7.63 -3.95
CA ILE A 174 -1.54 -7.25 -3.20
C ILE A 174 -2.43 -8.46 -3.07
N VAL A 175 -2.85 -8.74 -1.84
CA VAL A 175 -3.88 -9.73 -1.52
C VAL A 175 -5.02 -9.00 -0.84
N SER A 176 -6.22 -9.14 -1.37
CA SER A 176 -7.41 -8.45 -0.85
C SER A 176 -8.63 -9.36 -0.83
N LYS A 177 -9.66 -8.95 -0.08
CA LYS A 177 -10.99 -9.55 -0.10
C LYS A 177 -11.86 -8.83 -1.14
N PRO A 178 -12.28 -9.49 -2.22
CA PRO A 178 -13.01 -8.82 -3.30
C PRO A 178 -14.34 -8.21 -2.85
N LEU A 179 -15.02 -8.88 -1.92
CA LEU A 179 -16.35 -8.50 -1.44
C LEU A 179 -16.33 -7.27 -0.51
N THR A 180 -15.17 -6.88 0.03
CA THR A 180 -15.08 -5.82 1.05
C THR A 180 -14.04 -4.75 0.75
N GLY A 181 -13.08 -5.02 -0.13
CA GLY A 181 -11.92 -4.14 -0.36
C GLY A 181 -10.87 -4.20 0.77
N GLU A 182 -11.05 -5.07 1.76
CA GLU A 182 -10.07 -5.28 2.83
C GLU A 182 -8.76 -5.83 2.27
N ILE A 183 -7.65 -5.13 2.52
CA ILE A 183 -6.30 -5.55 2.15
C ILE A 183 -5.78 -6.51 3.23
N LEU A 184 -5.46 -7.73 2.82
CA LEU A 184 -4.94 -8.78 3.69
C LEU A 184 -3.41 -8.82 3.71
N ALA A 185 -2.77 -8.49 2.58
CA ALA A 185 -1.33 -8.31 2.48
C ALA A 185 -1.01 -7.30 1.37
N MET A 186 0.02 -6.50 1.59
CA MET A 186 0.47 -5.45 0.67
C MET A 186 1.99 -5.34 0.78
N TYR A 187 2.68 -5.91 -0.21
CA TYR A 187 4.12 -6.10 -0.20
C TYR A 187 4.76 -5.39 -1.37
N SER A 188 5.87 -4.68 -1.13
CA SER A 188 6.68 -4.01 -2.14
C SER A 188 8.13 -4.47 -2.01
N SER A 189 8.76 -4.81 -3.12
CA SER A 189 10.13 -5.32 -3.19
C SER A 189 11.02 -4.42 -4.05
N PRO A 190 12.29 -4.17 -3.65
CA PRO A 190 12.88 -4.53 -2.36
C PRO A 190 12.17 -3.83 -1.20
N SER A 191 12.16 -4.49 -0.05
CA SER A 191 11.63 -3.95 1.19
C SER A 191 12.74 -3.40 2.08
N PHE A 192 12.36 -2.90 3.24
CA PHE A 192 13.27 -2.40 4.27
C PHE A 192 12.72 -2.76 5.65
N SER A 193 13.54 -2.60 6.70
CA SER A 193 13.07 -2.78 8.08
C SER A 193 12.73 -1.43 8.72
N PRO A 194 11.46 -1.12 9.03
CA PRO A 194 11.07 0.10 9.74
C PRO A 194 11.81 0.34 11.06
N ASN A 195 12.30 -0.74 11.70
CA ASN A 195 13.05 -0.65 12.95
C ASN A 195 14.30 0.22 12.84
N VAL A 196 14.90 0.34 11.64
CA VAL A 196 16.09 1.18 11.44
C VAL A 196 15.83 2.68 11.67
N PHE A 197 14.58 3.15 11.55
CA PHE A 197 14.20 4.55 11.78
C PHE A 197 13.92 4.87 13.25
N THR A 198 13.58 3.86 14.06
CA THR A 198 13.15 4.06 15.45
C THR A 198 14.28 4.22 16.46
N GLY A 199 15.49 3.82 16.08
CA GLY A 199 16.66 3.74 16.97
C GLY A 199 17.65 4.90 16.85
N GLY A 200 17.33 5.97 16.12
CA GLY A 200 18.29 7.03 15.78
C GLY A 200 19.20 6.59 14.64
N MET A 201 18.62 6.50 13.43
CA MET A 201 19.34 6.13 12.22
C MET A 201 20.56 7.04 12.01
N ASN A 202 21.72 6.45 11.75
CA ASN A 202 22.89 7.26 11.41
C ASN A 202 22.80 7.77 9.96
N GLU A 203 23.50 8.87 9.66
CA GLU A 203 23.41 9.53 8.35
C GLU A 203 23.84 8.61 7.19
N GLU A 204 24.75 7.67 7.43
CA GLU A 204 25.21 6.69 6.45
C GLU A 204 24.09 5.71 6.07
N GLN A 205 23.43 5.09 7.06
CA GLN A 205 22.30 4.18 6.86
C GLN A 205 21.16 4.87 6.12
N TYR A 206 20.87 6.12 6.48
CA TYR A 206 19.85 6.92 5.79
C TYR A 206 20.23 7.11 4.32
N LYS A 207 21.46 7.56 4.05
CA LYS A 207 21.96 7.76 2.68
C LYS A 207 21.96 6.47 1.87
N THR A 208 22.31 5.33 2.48
CA THR A 208 22.25 4.03 1.81
C THR A 208 20.84 3.72 1.35
N LEU A 209 19.82 3.89 2.21
CA LEU A 209 18.43 3.61 1.85
C LEU A 209 17.84 4.61 0.87
N THR A 210 18.14 5.90 0.99
CA THR A 210 17.58 6.94 0.13
C THR A 210 18.23 7.02 -1.25
N ASN A 211 19.51 6.66 -1.36
CA ASN A 211 20.26 6.71 -2.61
C ASN A 211 20.35 5.34 -3.31
N ASP A 212 19.70 4.31 -2.75
CA ASP A 212 19.64 2.99 -3.38
C ASP A 212 18.89 3.09 -4.73
N PRO A 213 19.53 2.71 -5.85
CA PRO A 213 18.91 2.78 -7.18
C PRO A 213 17.70 1.85 -7.34
N ASP A 214 17.54 0.85 -6.48
CA ASP A 214 16.40 -0.06 -6.46
C ASP A 214 15.23 0.47 -5.62
N LEU A 215 15.36 1.67 -5.03
CA LEU A 215 14.27 2.40 -4.37
C LEU A 215 13.49 1.55 -3.35
N PRO A 216 14.13 1.05 -2.27
CA PRO A 216 13.48 0.19 -1.27
C PRO A 216 12.38 0.93 -0.49
N LEU A 217 12.48 2.26 -0.36
CA LEU A 217 11.46 3.08 0.30
C LEU A 217 10.23 3.34 -0.57
N LEU A 218 10.31 3.11 -1.89
CA LEU A 218 9.17 3.28 -2.79
C LEU A 218 8.14 2.19 -2.53
N ASN A 219 6.92 2.60 -2.18
CA ASN A 219 5.79 1.69 -2.11
C ASN A 219 5.23 1.44 -3.52
N ARG A 220 5.75 0.41 -4.20
CA ARG A 220 5.36 0.05 -5.58
C ARG A 220 3.90 -0.34 -5.74
N THR A 221 3.23 -0.74 -4.66
CA THR A 221 1.81 -1.14 -4.70
C THR A 221 0.87 0.03 -4.99
N ILE A 222 1.27 1.27 -4.63
CA ILE A 222 0.44 2.49 -4.77
C ILE A 222 1.17 3.70 -5.38
N GLY A 223 2.49 3.78 -5.26
CA GLY A 223 3.31 4.87 -5.80
C GLY A 223 4.02 4.50 -7.10
N GLY A 224 4.17 3.21 -7.40
CA GLY A 224 4.68 2.74 -8.68
C GLY A 224 3.56 2.74 -9.73
N VAL A 225 3.81 3.37 -10.87
CA VAL A 225 2.88 3.37 -12.01
C VAL A 225 3.53 2.69 -13.21
N TYR A 226 2.78 1.78 -13.83
CA TYR A 226 3.29 0.86 -14.83
C TYR A 226 2.21 0.62 -15.90
N PRO A 227 2.59 0.29 -17.14
CA PRO A 227 1.62 -0.22 -18.09
C PRO A 227 1.04 -1.56 -17.57
N PRO A 228 -0.29 -1.71 -17.47
CA PRO A 228 -0.92 -2.95 -17.00
C PRO A 228 -0.77 -4.13 -17.97
N GLY A 229 -0.49 -3.85 -19.23
CA GLY A 229 -0.53 -4.82 -20.32
C GLY A 229 -1.85 -5.59 -20.34
N SER A 230 -1.77 -6.87 -20.72
CA SER A 230 -2.94 -7.72 -20.92
C SER A 230 -3.86 -7.93 -19.69
N THR A 231 -3.48 -7.46 -18.49
CA THR A 231 -4.42 -7.43 -17.36
C THR A 231 -5.56 -6.43 -17.58
N PHE A 232 -5.33 -5.38 -18.37
CA PHE A 232 -6.32 -4.35 -18.68
C PHE A 232 -7.40 -4.82 -19.67
N LYS A 233 -7.13 -5.86 -20.45
CA LYS A 233 -8.13 -6.48 -21.35
C LYS A 233 -9.40 -6.92 -20.62
N LEU A 234 -9.32 -7.15 -19.31
CA LEU A 234 -10.48 -7.39 -18.45
C LEU A 234 -11.42 -6.16 -18.42
N VAL A 235 -10.85 -4.97 -18.24
CA VAL A 235 -11.59 -3.70 -18.26
C VAL A 235 -12.15 -3.43 -19.65
N THR A 236 -11.32 -3.59 -20.68
CA THR A 236 -11.73 -3.42 -22.09
C THR A 236 -12.87 -4.36 -22.47
N ALA A 237 -12.78 -5.64 -22.11
CA ALA A 237 -13.81 -6.64 -22.37
C ALA A 237 -15.14 -6.30 -21.67
N LEU A 238 -15.05 -5.88 -20.40
CA LEU A 238 -16.21 -5.48 -19.60
C LEU A 238 -16.90 -4.28 -20.24
N ALA A 239 -16.16 -3.21 -20.53
CA ALA A 239 -16.72 -2.03 -21.18
C ALA A 239 -17.35 -2.37 -22.54
N ALA A 240 -16.68 -3.17 -23.37
CA ALA A 240 -17.17 -3.53 -24.69
C ALA A 240 -18.46 -4.37 -24.67
N LEU A 241 -18.61 -5.26 -23.69
CA LEU A 241 -19.83 -6.06 -23.50
C LEU A 241 -20.99 -5.21 -22.94
N GLU A 242 -20.71 -4.32 -21.99
CA GLU A 242 -21.75 -3.47 -21.40
C GLU A 242 -22.30 -2.44 -22.41
N GLU A 243 -21.40 -1.84 -23.19
CA GLU A 243 -21.75 -0.91 -24.28
C GLU A 243 -22.29 -1.62 -25.54
N ASN A 244 -22.35 -2.96 -25.53
CA ASN A 244 -22.77 -3.81 -26.66
C ASN A 244 -21.96 -3.59 -27.95
N VAL A 245 -20.71 -3.09 -27.82
CA VAL A 245 -19.71 -3.03 -28.89
C VAL A 245 -19.34 -4.44 -29.36
N ILE A 246 -19.30 -5.38 -28.41
CA ILE A 246 -19.21 -6.82 -28.67
C ILE A 246 -20.32 -7.57 -27.94
N THR A 247 -20.59 -8.79 -28.37
CA THR A 247 -21.55 -9.72 -27.78
C THR A 247 -20.88 -11.06 -27.51
N SER A 248 -21.56 -11.97 -26.81
CA SER A 248 -21.07 -13.35 -26.63
C SER A 248 -20.91 -14.12 -27.94
N SER A 249 -21.62 -13.72 -29.01
CA SER A 249 -21.51 -14.30 -30.36
C SER A 249 -20.46 -13.63 -31.24
N THR A 250 -19.87 -12.52 -30.80
CA THR A 250 -18.86 -11.81 -31.58
C THR A 250 -17.61 -12.67 -31.70
N THR A 251 -17.17 -12.88 -32.93
CA THR A 251 -15.94 -13.60 -33.25
C THR A 251 -15.03 -12.75 -34.13
N VAL A 252 -13.73 -12.89 -33.92
CA VAL A 252 -12.67 -12.21 -34.68
C VAL A 252 -11.67 -13.27 -35.13
N GLU A 253 -11.27 -13.22 -36.40
CA GLU A 253 -10.21 -14.11 -36.90
C GLU A 253 -8.83 -13.59 -36.46
N ASP A 254 -8.10 -14.39 -35.69
CA ASP A 254 -6.68 -14.16 -35.41
C ASP A 254 -5.84 -14.56 -36.63
N THR A 255 -5.47 -13.58 -37.43
CA THR A 255 -4.54 -13.72 -38.56
C THR A 255 -3.07 -13.63 -38.13
N GLY A 256 -2.80 -13.54 -36.82
CA GLY A 256 -1.46 -13.39 -36.24
C GLY A 256 -0.94 -11.96 -36.25
N VAL A 257 -1.33 -11.15 -37.23
CA VAL A 257 -0.98 -9.74 -37.36
C VAL A 257 -2.16 -8.96 -37.94
N ILE A 258 -2.38 -7.74 -37.45
CA ILE A 258 -3.31 -6.77 -38.04
C ILE A 258 -2.56 -5.55 -38.57
N THR A 259 -2.96 -5.07 -39.75
CA THR A 259 -2.40 -3.87 -40.39
C THR A 259 -3.44 -2.76 -40.38
N ILE A 260 -3.10 -1.62 -39.79
CA ILE A 260 -3.95 -0.42 -39.74
C ILE A 260 -3.17 0.76 -40.31
N GLY A 261 -3.60 1.24 -41.47
CA GLY A 261 -2.87 2.24 -42.24
C GLY A 261 -1.46 1.73 -42.59
N GLN A 262 -0.45 2.44 -42.11
CA GLN A 262 0.97 2.11 -42.31
C GLN A 262 1.58 1.27 -41.17
N PHE A 263 0.82 0.99 -40.10
CA PHE A 263 1.31 0.31 -38.91
C PHE A 263 0.80 -1.12 -38.83
N THR A 264 1.59 -1.97 -38.19
CA THR A 264 1.38 -3.40 -38.12
C THR A 264 1.51 -3.86 -36.67
N PHE A 265 0.48 -4.51 -36.15
CA PHE A 265 0.39 -4.93 -34.76
C PHE A 265 0.32 -6.47 -34.68
N PRO A 266 1.36 -7.14 -34.16
CA PRO A 266 1.35 -8.60 -34.02
C PRO A 266 0.60 -9.06 -32.77
N ASN A 267 -0.01 -10.23 -32.85
CA ASN A 267 -0.44 -11.01 -31.69
C ASN A 267 0.78 -11.67 -31.03
N TRP A 268 0.80 -11.77 -29.70
CA TRP A 268 1.92 -12.40 -28.96
C TRP A 268 2.22 -13.84 -29.43
N TYR A 269 1.17 -14.65 -29.70
CA TYR A 269 1.34 -16.05 -30.10
C TYR A 269 2.00 -16.20 -31.47
N PHE A 270 1.72 -15.25 -32.36
CA PHE A 270 2.39 -15.16 -33.66
C PHE A 270 3.82 -14.63 -33.51
N LYS A 271 4.03 -13.57 -32.72
CA LYS A 271 5.37 -13.00 -32.46
C LYS A 271 6.33 -14.04 -31.88
N GLN A 272 5.86 -14.90 -30.98
CA GLN A 272 6.70 -15.87 -30.27
C GLN A 272 6.81 -17.22 -30.97
N TYR A 273 5.73 -17.70 -31.63
CA TYR A 273 5.69 -19.06 -32.18
C TYR A 273 5.30 -19.15 -33.66
N GLY A 274 5.00 -18.03 -34.31
CA GLY A 274 4.55 -18.00 -35.71
C GLY A 274 3.19 -18.68 -35.93
N LYS A 275 2.36 -18.79 -34.88
CA LYS A 275 1.08 -19.49 -34.89
C LYS A 275 -0.10 -18.54 -34.71
N THR A 276 -1.25 -18.97 -35.20
CA THR A 276 -2.54 -18.26 -35.09
C THR A 276 -3.56 -19.10 -34.34
N GLU A 277 -4.65 -18.46 -33.91
CA GLU A 277 -5.75 -19.10 -33.17
C GLU A 277 -7.03 -19.29 -34.00
N GLY A 278 -7.07 -18.78 -35.24
CA GLY A 278 -8.25 -18.84 -36.09
C GLY A 278 -9.38 -17.99 -35.54
N MET A 279 -10.62 -18.49 -35.56
CA MET A 279 -11.76 -17.75 -35.02
C MET A 279 -11.75 -17.73 -33.48
N VAL A 280 -11.73 -16.53 -32.92
CA VAL A 280 -11.64 -16.27 -31.47
C VAL A 280 -12.90 -15.53 -31.02
N ASP A 281 -13.60 -16.09 -30.02
CA ASP A 281 -14.64 -15.39 -29.26
C ASP A 281 -14.03 -14.70 -28.02
N ILE A 282 -14.81 -13.91 -27.28
CA ILE A 282 -14.31 -13.19 -26.10
C ILE A 282 -13.77 -14.13 -25.00
N THR A 283 -14.38 -15.30 -24.83
CA THR A 283 -13.94 -16.29 -23.84
C THR A 283 -12.57 -16.84 -24.21
N ARG A 284 -12.35 -17.18 -25.49
CA ARG A 284 -11.09 -17.65 -26.04
C ARG A 284 -10.04 -16.53 -26.05
N ALA A 285 -10.45 -15.29 -26.35
CA ALA A 285 -9.58 -14.11 -26.31
C ALA A 285 -9.00 -13.89 -24.90
N LEU A 286 -9.82 -14.02 -23.86
CA LEU A 286 -9.36 -13.92 -22.47
C LEU A 286 -8.53 -15.15 -22.06
N GLN A 287 -8.95 -16.36 -22.44
CA GLN A 287 -8.22 -17.61 -22.18
C GLN A 287 -6.78 -17.56 -22.70
N ARG A 288 -6.62 -17.06 -23.93
CA ARG A 288 -5.36 -17.07 -24.68
C ARG A 288 -4.66 -15.72 -24.70
N SER A 289 -5.23 -14.72 -24.03
CA SER A 289 -4.74 -13.35 -24.05
C SER A 289 -4.56 -12.79 -25.47
N ASN A 290 -5.44 -13.15 -26.40
CA ASN A 290 -5.35 -12.76 -27.82
C ASN A 290 -5.39 -11.23 -27.96
N ASP A 291 -4.44 -10.62 -28.66
CA ASP A 291 -4.38 -9.16 -28.87
C ASP A 291 -5.33 -8.70 -29.99
N ILE A 292 -5.39 -9.46 -31.09
CA ILE A 292 -6.17 -9.10 -32.28
C ILE A 292 -7.66 -8.94 -32.00
N PHE A 293 -8.21 -9.75 -31.09
CA PHE A 293 -9.61 -9.59 -30.67
C PHE A 293 -9.91 -8.15 -30.18
N PHE A 294 -8.93 -7.49 -29.55
CA PHE A 294 -9.01 -6.12 -29.00
C PHE A 294 -8.48 -5.04 -29.96
N TYR A 295 -7.93 -5.43 -31.10
CA TYR A 295 -7.53 -4.54 -32.20
C TYR A 295 -8.58 -4.60 -33.30
N ASN A 296 -9.78 -4.07 -33.05
CA ASN A 296 -10.83 -4.11 -34.06
C ASN A 296 -11.49 -2.74 -34.25
N ASP A 297 -12.06 -2.56 -35.43
CA ASP A 297 -12.77 -1.37 -35.90
C ASP A 297 -13.98 -0.96 -35.05
N ARG A 298 -14.44 -1.84 -34.14
CA ARG A 298 -15.52 -1.56 -33.18
C ARG A 298 -14.98 -0.80 -31.97
N PHE A 299 -13.69 -0.92 -31.66
CA PHE A 299 -13.00 -0.09 -30.68
C PHE A 299 -12.59 1.23 -31.32
N GLN A 300 -13.53 2.17 -31.40
CA GLN A 300 -13.29 3.50 -31.97
C GLN A 300 -12.76 4.47 -30.92
N THR A 301 -11.92 5.39 -31.36
CA THR A 301 -11.53 6.53 -30.52
C THR A 301 -12.77 7.39 -30.23
N PRO A 302 -12.99 7.80 -28.97
CA PRO A 302 -13.93 8.87 -28.67
C PRO A 302 -13.63 10.12 -29.52
N GLN A 303 -14.66 10.63 -30.22
CA GLN A 303 -14.52 11.72 -31.19
C GLN A 303 -13.96 13.01 -30.57
N ASP A 304 -14.19 13.21 -29.27
CA ASP A 304 -13.67 14.32 -28.50
C ASP A 304 -12.16 14.22 -28.23
N LEU A 305 -11.57 13.02 -28.16
CA LEU A 305 -10.13 12.84 -28.00
C LEU A 305 -9.37 13.14 -29.30
N GLU A 306 -9.87 12.67 -30.44
CA GLU A 306 -9.30 13.01 -31.75
C GLU A 306 -9.38 14.52 -32.01
N ALA A 307 -10.50 15.14 -31.66
CA ALA A 307 -10.73 16.58 -31.86
C ALA A 307 -9.96 17.48 -30.87
N ARG A 308 -9.63 17.00 -29.66
CA ARG A 308 -8.97 17.82 -28.63
C ARG A 308 -7.46 17.83 -28.72
N SER A 309 -6.82 16.75 -29.17
CA SER A 309 -5.36 16.68 -29.11
C SER A 309 -4.65 16.97 -30.42
N ASN A 310 -5.28 16.79 -31.60
CA ASN A 310 -4.58 16.69 -32.89
C ASN A 310 -3.36 15.72 -32.89
N GLU A 311 -3.22 14.90 -31.84
CA GLU A 311 -2.07 14.04 -31.53
C GLU A 311 -2.51 12.60 -31.21
N TRP A 312 -3.82 12.30 -31.25
CA TRP A 312 -4.35 10.97 -31.02
C TRP A 312 -4.65 10.27 -32.34
N TYR A 313 -4.13 9.07 -32.50
CA TYR A 313 -4.35 8.23 -33.68
C TYR A 313 -5.06 6.94 -33.28
N LEU A 314 -5.73 6.29 -34.24
CA LEU A 314 -6.41 5.01 -34.02
C LEU A 314 -5.49 3.92 -33.41
N GLY A 315 -4.20 3.95 -33.74
CA GLY A 315 -3.20 3.05 -33.14
C GLY A 315 -3.05 3.22 -31.61
N ASP A 316 -3.23 4.44 -31.10
CA ASP A 316 -3.18 4.71 -29.66
C ASP A 316 -4.36 4.07 -28.94
N THR A 317 -5.56 4.12 -29.55
CA THR A 317 -6.76 3.43 -29.05
C THR A 317 -6.51 1.93 -28.90
N TYR A 318 -5.86 1.30 -29.89
CA TYR A 318 -5.55 -0.12 -29.85
C TYR A 318 -4.46 -0.47 -28.83
N HIS A 319 -3.43 0.36 -28.67
CA HIS A 319 -2.47 0.16 -27.59
C HIS A 319 -3.16 0.26 -26.22
N VAL A 320 -4.01 1.27 -26.00
CA VAL A 320 -4.75 1.41 -24.75
C VAL A 320 -5.70 0.23 -24.51
N SER A 321 -6.35 -0.29 -25.55
CA SER A 321 -7.31 -1.42 -25.44
C SER A 321 -6.67 -2.68 -24.86
N ILE A 322 -5.36 -2.87 -25.03
CA ILE A 322 -4.59 -3.98 -24.45
C ILE A 322 -3.74 -3.59 -23.24
N GLY A 323 -3.90 -2.37 -22.73
CA GLY A 323 -3.19 -1.89 -21.55
C GLY A 323 -1.78 -1.37 -21.79
N GLN A 324 -1.51 -0.85 -23.00
CA GLN A 324 -0.25 -0.26 -23.44
C GLN A 324 -0.43 1.23 -23.81
N GLY A 325 0.63 1.86 -24.31
CA GLY A 325 0.61 3.26 -24.74
C GLY A 325 0.64 4.20 -23.54
N TYR A 326 -0.30 5.14 -23.49
CA TYR A 326 -0.36 6.17 -22.44
C TYR A 326 -0.97 5.69 -21.11
N LEU A 327 -1.45 4.45 -21.04
CA LEU A 327 -2.09 3.94 -19.84
C LEU A 327 -1.07 3.50 -18.79
N LEU A 328 -1.11 4.14 -17.63
CA LEU A 328 -0.34 3.75 -16.45
C LEU A 328 -1.27 3.47 -15.26
N THR A 329 -0.93 2.43 -14.49
CA THR A 329 -1.70 1.99 -13.34
C THR A 329 -0.80 1.59 -12.19
N THR A 330 -1.32 1.60 -10.97
CA THR A 330 -0.70 0.94 -9.82
C THR A 330 -1.16 -0.52 -9.72
N PRO A 331 -0.38 -1.40 -9.06
CA PRO A 331 -0.84 -2.74 -8.71
C PRO A 331 -2.16 -2.76 -7.92
N LEU A 332 -2.41 -1.76 -7.07
CA LEU A 332 -3.66 -1.67 -6.30
C LEU A 332 -4.87 -1.42 -7.20
N GLN A 333 -4.71 -0.61 -8.25
CA GLN A 333 -5.75 -0.40 -9.25
C GLN A 333 -6.01 -1.68 -10.06
N VAL A 334 -4.96 -2.43 -10.42
CA VAL A 334 -5.10 -3.74 -11.10
C VAL A 334 -5.90 -4.72 -10.24
N ASN A 335 -5.58 -4.77 -8.95
CA ASN A 335 -6.33 -5.57 -7.98
C ASN A 335 -7.79 -5.11 -7.86
N ALA A 336 -8.03 -3.79 -7.86
CA ALA A 336 -9.37 -3.23 -7.72
C ALA A 336 -10.31 -3.60 -8.89
N TRP A 337 -9.87 -3.52 -10.15
CA TRP A 337 -10.73 -3.95 -11.27
C TRP A 337 -10.87 -5.47 -11.35
N THR A 338 -9.89 -6.23 -10.87
CA THR A 338 -10.03 -7.69 -10.74
C THR A 338 -11.12 -8.02 -9.71
N ASN A 339 -11.19 -7.24 -8.63
CA ASN A 339 -12.22 -7.40 -7.60
C ASN A 339 -13.63 -7.08 -8.12
N VAL A 340 -13.79 -6.15 -9.06
CA VAL A 340 -15.09 -5.87 -9.70
C VAL A 340 -15.65 -7.13 -10.36
N ILE A 341 -14.81 -7.92 -11.03
CA ILE A 341 -15.24 -9.19 -11.64
C ILE A 341 -15.55 -10.21 -10.55
N ALA A 342 -14.64 -10.37 -9.58
CA ALA A 342 -14.78 -11.35 -8.51
C ALA A 342 -16.01 -11.13 -7.62
N ASN A 343 -16.43 -9.88 -7.39
CA ASN A 343 -17.55 -9.57 -6.51
C ASN A 343 -18.88 -9.31 -7.23
N GLY A 344 -18.96 -9.61 -8.54
CA GLY A 344 -20.23 -9.53 -9.26
C GLY A 344 -20.58 -8.14 -9.83
N GLY A 345 -19.60 -7.24 -9.98
CA GLY A 345 -19.80 -5.94 -10.64
C GLY A 345 -19.77 -4.74 -9.68
N THR A 346 -19.22 -4.89 -8.48
CA THR A 346 -19.16 -3.81 -7.48
C THR A 346 -17.73 -3.29 -7.32
N VAL A 347 -17.55 -1.97 -7.26
CA VAL A 347 -16.25 -1.39 -6.89
C VAL A 347 -16.21 -1.09 -5.40
N CYS A 348 -15.34 -1.77 -4.65
CA CYS A 348 -15.11 -1.52 -3.23
C CYS A 348 -13.84 -0.71 -3.03
N ARG A 349 -13.91 0.36 -2.23
CA ARG A 349 -12.75 1.17 -1.87
C ARG A 349 -11.76 0.31 -1.05
N PRO A 350 -10.50 0.17 -1.48
CA PRO A 350 -9.50 -0.55 -0.69
C PRO A 350 -9.32 0.03 0.71
N THR A 351 -9.18 -0.82 1.72
CA THR A 351 -8.97 -0.43 3.12
C THR A 351 -8.00 -1.35 3.84
N ILE A 352 -7.20 -0.76 4.71
CA ILE A 352 -6.33 -1.46 5.66
C ILE A 352 -6.95 -1.57 7.05
N LYS A 353 -8.07 -0.89 7.31
CA LYS A 353 -8.83 -1.01 8.56
C LYS A 353 -9.81 -2.16 8.46
N LYS A 354 -9.84 -3.04 9.47
CA LYS A 354 -10.77 -4.16 9.53
C LYS A 354 -12.21 -3.66 9.54
N ILE A 355 -13.07 -4.27 8.73
CA ILE A 355 -14.50 -3.92 8.69
C ILE A 355 -15.25 -4.82 9.67
N GLU A 356 -15.88 -4.22 10.68
CA GLU A 356 -16.55 -4.96 11.77
C GLU A 356 -18.04 -5.19 11.52
N SER A 357 -18.68 -4.41 10.62
CA SER A 357 -20.14 -4.43 10.42
C SER A 357 -20.55 -4.38 8.95
N GLY A 358 -21.66 -5.05 8.62
CA GLY A 358 -22.27 -5.03 7.29
C GLY A 358 -22.71 -3.65 6.81
N LYS A 359 -22.94 -2.68 7.71
CA LYS A 359 -23.28 -1.30 7.32
C LYS A 359 -22.08 -0.56 6.72
N GLN A 360 -20.90 -0.71 7.31
CA GLN A 360 -19.65 -0.15 6.76
C GLN A 360 -19.33 -0.73 5.38
N LYS A 361 -19.63 -2.02 5.15
CA LYS A 361 -19.48 -2.65 3.82
C LYS A 361 -20.27 -1.93 2.74
N LYS A 362 -21.50 -1.49 3.03
CA LYS A 362 -22.37 -0.81 2.05
C LYS A 362 -21.86 0.57 1.66
N ASP A 363 -21.29 1.30 2.62
CA ASP A 363 -20.78 2.67 2.37
C ASP A 363 -19.45 2.67 1.60
N MET A 364 -18.72 1.55 1.62
CA MET A 364 -17.41 1.40 0.96
C MET A 364 -17.48 0.88 -0.46
N CYS A 365 -18.62 0.32 -0.87
CA CYS A 365 -18.80 -0.38 -2.12
C CYS A 365 -19.90 0.28 -2.97
N ARG A 366 -19.61 0.49 -4.25
CA ARG A 366 -20.55 1.05 -5.22
C ARG A 366 -20.84 0.02 -6.31
N ASP A 367 -22.10 -0.35 -6.46
CA ASP A 367 -22.55 -1.18 -7.58
C ASP A 367 -22.38 -0.41 -8.90
N LEU A 368 -21.75 -1.04 -9.89
CA LEU A 368 -21.57 -0.46 -11.22
C LEU A 368 -22.72 -0.87 -12.17
N HIS A 369 -23.66 -1.69 -11.70
CA HIS A 369 -24.79 -2.21 -12.45
C HIS A 369 -24.39 -2.97 -13.71
N ILE A 370 -23.26 -3.67 -13.65
CA ILE A 370 -22.77 -4.53 -14.73
C ILE A 370 -23.71 -5.73 -14.87
N LYS A 371 -24.06 -6.08 -16.11
CA LYS A 371 -24.90 -7.25 -16.39
C LYS A 371 -24.26 -8.52 -15.83
N LYS A 372 -25.07 -9.38 -15.21
CA LYS A 372 -24.60 -10.64 -14.63
C LYS A 372 -23.96 -11.54 -15.69
N GLU A 373 -24.54 -11.56 -16.88
CA GLU A 373 -24.07 -12.33 -18.03
C GLU A 373 -22.66 -11.89 -18.46
N THR A 374 -22.37 -10.59 -18.38
CA THR A 374 -21.03 -10.04 -18.67
C THR A 374 -20.00 -10.51 -17.65
N ILE A 375 -20.32 -10.44 -16.34
CA ILE A 375 -19.43 -10.95 -15.28
C ILE A 375 -19.17 -12.44 -15.46
N GLU A 376 -20.22 -13.23 -15.73
CA GLU A 376 -20.11 -14.67 -15.94
C GLU A 376 -19.22 -14.99 -17.15
N LEU A 377 -19.42 -14.30 -18.28
CA LEU A 377 -18.66 -14.53 -19.50
C LEU A 377 -17.16 -14.21 -19.32
N ILE A 378 -16.85 -13.10 -18.66
CA ILE A 378 -15.46 -12.72 -18.35
C ILE A 378 -14.85 -13.72 -17.37
N THR A 379 -15.59 -14.11 -16.33
CA THR A 379 -15.14 -15.09 -15.34
C THR A 379 -14.84 -16.45 -15.98
N ILE A 380 -15.65 -16.90 -16.95
CA ILE A 380 -15.37 -18.13 -17.71
C ILE A 380 -14.08 -17.99 -18.52
N GLY A 381 -13.86 -16.85 -19.17
CA GLY A 381 -12.61 -16.57 -19.89
C GLY A 381 -11.39 -16.60 -18.98
N MET A 382 -11.47 -15.95 -17.82
CA MET A 382 -10.43 -15.95 -16.80
C MET A 382 -10.19 -17.33 -16.19
N LYS A 383 -11.25 -18.12 -15.94
CA LYS A 383 -11.13 -19.52 -15.49
C LYS A 383 -10.34 -20.34 -16.50
N LYS A 384 -10.74 -20.28 -17.78
CA LYS A 384 -10.07 -21.03 -18.85
C LYS A 384 -8.61 -20.60 -19.03
N ALA A 385 -8.28 -19.35 -18.72
CA ALA A 385 -6.89 -18.88 -18.72
C ALA A 385 -6.01 -19.63 -17.70
N CYS A 386 -6.58 -20.15 -16.60
CA CYS A 386 -5.88 -20.95 -15.58
C CYS A 386 -6.11 -22.46 -15.74
N GLU A 387 -6.71 -22.91 -16.83
CA GLU A 387 -6.90 -24.32 -17.16
C GLU A 387 -6.06 -24.69 -18.39
N SER A 388 -5.85 -26.00 -18.61
CA SER A 388 -5.05 -26.50 -19.72
C SER A 388 -5.42 -25.84 -21.05
N GLY A 389 -4.42 -25.25 -21.71
CA GLY A 389 -4.59 -24.47 -22.94
C GLY A 389 -4.73 -22.96 -22.72
N GLY A 390 -4.86 -22.48 -21.48
CA GLY A 390 -4.75 -21.06 -21.12
C GLY A 390 -3.30 -20.55 -21.01
N THR A 391 -3.12 -19.33 -20.49
CA THR A 391 -1.80 -18.71 -20.29
C THR A 391 -1.27 -18.86 -18.85
N GLY A 392 -2.15 -19.03 -17.86
CA GLY A 392 -1.81 -19.16 -16.43
C GLY A 392 -1.37 -20.57 -16.03
N TRP A 393 -0.40 -21.14 -16.76
CA TRP A 393 0.02 -22.54 -16.63
C TRP A 393 0.42 -23.02 -15.23
N PRO A 394 0.99 -22.19 -14.32
CA PRO A 394 1.34 -22.67 -12.99
C PRO A 394 0.14 -23.09 -12.14
N LEU A 395 -1.06 -22.59 -12.46
CA LEU A 395 -2.33 -22.90 -11.80
C LEU A 395 -3.09 -24.06 -12.46
N PHE A 396 -2.56 -24.69 -13.51
CA PHE A 396 -3.24 -25.81 -14.15
C PHE A 396 -3.41 -26.97 -13.17
N GLY A 397 -4.65 -27.45 -13.03
CA GLY A 397 -4.98 -28.50 -12.09
C GLY A 397 -4.93 -28.07 -10.62
N PHE A 398 -4.89 -26.77 -10.33
CA PHE A 398 -5.01 -26.28 -8.96
C PHE A 398 -6.35 -26.74 -8.35
N ARG A 399 -6.30 -27.22 -7.10
CA ARG A 399 -7.44 -27.90 -6.46
C ARG A 399 -8.68 -27.01 -6.36
N ILE A 400 -8.48 -25.73 -6.09
CA ILE A 400 -9.55 -24.73 -6.03
C ILE A 400 -9.67 -24.07 -7.40
N PRO A 401 -10.87 -23.96 -8.00
CA PRO A 401 -11.04 -23.24 -9.26
C PRO A 401 -10.59 -21.78 -9.12
N VAL A 402 -9.69 -21.34 -10.01
CA VAL A 402 -9.13 -19.98 -10.04
C VAL A 402 -9.54 -19.29 -11.34
N ALA A 403 -9.89 -18.00 -11.26
CA ALA A 403 -10.00 -17.11 -12.41
C ALA A 403 -8.76 -16.21 -12.43
N CYS A 404 -8.05 -16.14 -13.55
CA CYS A 404 -6.81 -15.38 -13.66
C CYS A 404 -6.65 -14.70 -15.02
N LYS A 405 -5.71 -13.76 -15.04
CA LYS A 405 -5.23 -13.10 -16.24
C LYS A 405 -3.74 -12.83 -16.12
N THR A 406 -2.96 -13.38 -17.04
CA THR A 406 -1.56 -13.00 -17.22
C THR A 406 -1.45 -11.64 -17.91
N GLY A 407 -0.37 -10.92 -17.64
CA GLY A 407 0.01 -9.74 -18.39
C GLY A 407 1.51 -9.67 -18.58
N THR A 408 1.90 -9.16 -19.74
CA THR A 408 3.29 -8.88 -20.09
C THR A 408 3.27 -7.46 -20.65
N ALA A 409 4.04 -6.56 -20.05
CA ALA A 409 4.03 -5.15 -20.40
C ALA A 409 5.42 -4.65 -20.84
N GLU A 410 5.55 -4.29 -22.11
CA GLU A 410 6.79 -3.71 -22.66
C GLU A 410 7.10 -2.36 -22.00
N PHE A 411 8.36 -2.12 -21.61
CA PHE A 411 8.81 -0.83 -21.08
C PHE A 411 10.27 -0.56 -21.46
N GLY A 412 10.61 0.71 -21.67
CA GLY A 412 11.99 1.11 -22.01
C GLY A 412 12.44 0.59 -23.39
N ASP A 413 13.65 0.03 -23.47
CA ASP A 413 14.17 -0.60 -24.70
C ASP A 413 13.49 -1.97 -24.93
N PRO A 414 12.75 -2.15 -26.05
CA PRO A 414 11.97 -3.35 -26.35
C PRO A 414 12.77 -4.65 -26.41
N GLN A 415 14.10 -4.60 -26.41
CA GLN A 415 14.91 -5.79 -26.71
C GLN A 415 14.90 -6.88 -25.64
N ASN A 416 14.46 -6.67 -24.38
CA ASN A 416 14.31 -7.79 -23.40
C ASN A 416 13.68 -7.48 -22.02
N LYS A 417 13.00 -6.35 -21.81
CA LYS A 417 12.46 -6.04 -20.48
C LYS A 417 10.97 -5.75 -20.53
N THR A 418 10.18 -6.75 -20.17
CA THR A 418 8.74 -6.60 -19.90
C THR A 418 8.49 -6.72 -18.40
N HIS A 419 7.49 -6.01 -17.90
CA HIS A 419 6.95 -6.24 -16.57
C HIS A 419 6.06 -7.48 -16.59
N ALA A 420 6.30 -8.39 -15.66
CA ALA A 420 5.54 -9.62 -15.48
C ALA A 420 4.35 -9.33 -14.57
N TRP A 421 3.14 -9.42 -15.11
CA TRP A 421 1.89 -9.22 -14.40
C TRP A 421 1.11 -10.51 -14.25
N PHE A 422 0.46 -10.66 -13.11
CA PHE A 422 -0.54 -11.69 -12.90
C PHE A 422 -1.62 -11.18 -11.94
N THR A 423 -2.88 -11.37 -12.30
CA THR A 423 -4.00 -11.07 -11.39
C THR A 423 -4.99 -12.22 -11.39
N ALA A 424 -5.52 -12.58 -10.22
CA ALA A 424 -6.38 -13.73 -10.06
C ALA A 424 -7.27 -13.62 -8.83
N PHE A 425 -8.37 -14.36 -8.80
CA PHE A 425 -9.19 -14.55 -7.60
C PHE A 425 -9.66 -16.00 -7.48
N ALA A 426 -9.90 -16.42 -6.24
CA ALA A 426 -10.38 -17.75 -5.92
C ALA A 426 -11.15 -17.78 -4.59
N PRO A 427 -12.10 -18.71 -4.42
CA PRO A 427 -12.69 -19.57 -5.45
C PRO A 427 -13.49 -18.77 -6.50
N LEU A 428 -14.04 -19.43 -7.53
CA LEU A 428 -14.87 -18.75 -8.54
C LEU A 428 -16.24 -18.32 -8.03
N VAL A 429 -16.81 -19.12 -7.11
CA VAL A 429 -18.08 -18.84 -6.43
C VAL A 429 -17.72 -18.40 -5.02
N ASP A 430 -18.32 -17.31 -4.56
CA ASP A 430 -18.01 -16.65 -3.29
C ASP A 430 -16.50 -16.42 -3.07
N PRO A 431 -15.84 -15.60 -3.92
CA PRO A 431 -14.39 -15.46 -3.86
C PRO A 431 -13.89 -14.95 -2.51
N GLU A 432 -12.94 -15.70 -1.93
CA GLU A 432 -12.37 -15.39 -0.62
C GLU A 432 -11.27 -14.33 -0.73
N ILE A 433 -10.37 -14.52 -1.70
CA ILE A 433 -9.23 -13.62 -1.94
C ILE A 433 -8.98 -13.36 -3.42
N SER A 434 -8.45 -12.18 -3.69
CA SER A 434 -7.88 -11.77 -4.97
C SER A 434 -6.41 -11.43 -4.76
N VAL A 435 -5.56 -11.88 -5.70
CA VAL A 435 -4.11 -11.75 -5.67
C VAL A 435 -3.67 -11.06 -6.96
N THR A 436 -2.90 -9.98 -6.82
CA THR A 436 -2.25 -9.29 -7.92
C THR A 436 -0.76 -9.23 -7.67
N VAL A 437 0.03 -9.65 -8.65
CA VAL A 437 1.49 -9.70 -8.61
C VAL A 437 2.05 -8.92 -9.80
N LEU A 438 3.00 -8.04 -9.50
CA LEU A 438 3.85 -7.35 -10.45
C LEU A 438 5.30 -7.70 -10.15
N VAL A 439 6.06 -8.07 -11.17
CA VAL A 439 7.52 -8.17 -11.09
C VAL A 439 8.15 -7.34 -12.21
N GLU A 440 8.95 -6.35 -11.84
CA GLU A 440 9.51 -5.38 -12.77
C GLU A 440 10.62 -6.01 -13.63
N GLY A 441 10.61 -5.79 -14.96
CA GLY A 441 11.71 -6.23 -15.82
C GLY A 441 11.94 -7.74 -15.82
N ALA A 442 10.92 -8.52 -15.51
CA ALA A 442 11.05 -9.95 -15.26
C ALA A 442 10.50 -10.84 -16.39
N GLY A 443 10.06 -10.27 -17.51
CA GLY A 443 9.61 -11.06 -18.64
C GLY A 443 8.14 -11.45 -18.53
N GLU A 444 7.85 -12.72 -18.75
CA GLU A 444 6.49 -13.25 -18.87
C GLU A 444 5.77 -13.38 -17.52
N GLY A 445 4.52 -12.89 -17.48
CA GLY A 445 3.65 -13.00 -16.31
C GLY A 445 3.41 -14.44 -15.86
N SER A 446 3.35 -15.39 -16.80
CA SER A 446 3.13 -16.81 -16.50
C SER A 446 4.31 -17.49 -15.81
N ASP A 447 5.53 -17.02 -16.06
CA ASP A 447 6.74 -17.74 -15.65
C ASP A 447 7.30 -17.19 -14.33
N VAL A 448 6.99 -15.92 -14.03
CA VAL A 448 7.50 -15.24 -12.83
C VAL A 448 6.39 -14.84 -11.86
N ALA A 449 5.35 -14.14 -12.32
CA ALA A 449 4.31 -13.60 -11.44
C ALA A 449 3.28 -14.65 -11.01
N ALA A 450 2.86 -15.54 -11.92
CA ALA A 450 1.89 -16.59 -11.62
C ALA A 450 2.36 -17.63 -10.58
N PRO A 451 3.64 -18.08 -10.56
CA PRO A 451 4.14 -18.95 -9.49
C PRO A 451 4.11 -18.31 -8.10
N VAL A 452 4.31 -16.99 -8.00
CA VAL A 452 4.16 -16.25 -6.74
C VAL A 452 2.71 -16.30 -6.26
N ALA A 453 1.76 -16.01 -7.16
CA ALA A 453 0.33 -16.10 -6.84
C ALA A 453 -0.10 -17.51 -6.43
N LYS A 454 0.41 -18.56 -7.10
CA LYS A 454 0.17 -19.96 -6.74
C LYS A 454 0.57 -20.25 -5.30
N LYS A 455 1.79 -19.89 -4.89
CA LYS A 455 2.27 -20.10 -3.51
C LYS A 455 1.38 -19.39 -2.47
N ILE A 456 0.89 -18.20 -2.80
CA ILE A 456 -0.03 -17.44 -1.94
C ILE A 456 -1.38 -18.15 -1.82
N PHE A 457 -1.93 -18.66 -2.92
CA PHE A 457 -3.15 -19.47 -2.86
C PHE A 457 -2.96 -20.78 -2.09
N GLU A 458 -1.81 -21.46 -2.24
CA GLU A 458 -1.47 -22.66 -1.47
C GLU A 458 -1.42 -22.38 0.03
N GLU A 459 -0.78 -21.28 0.44
CA GLU A 459 -0.77 -20.85 1.84
C GLU A 459 -2.17 -20.50 2.34
N TRP A 460 -2.99 -19.82 1.54
CA TRP A 460 -4.34 -19.42 1.96
C TRP A 460 -5.27 -20.63 2.14
N PHE A 461 -5.29 -21.56 1.17
CA PHE A 461 -6.21 -22.69 1.14
C PHE A 461 -5.70 -23.95 1.85
N SER A 462 -4.53 -23.90 2.48
CA SER A 462 -4.02 -24.98 3.36
C SER A 462 -4.43 -24.82 4.83
N ARG A 463 -5.10 -23.72 5.16
CA ARG A 463 -5.50 -23.34 6.53
C ARG A 463 -6.71 -24.11 7.05
#